data_AF-A0A950G8R0-F1
#
_entry.id   AF-A0A950G8R0-F1
#
_cell.length_a   1.000
_cell.length_b   1.000
_cell.length_c   1.000
_cell.angle_alpha   90.00
_cell.angle_beta   90.00
_cell.angle_gamma   90.00
#
_symmetry.space_group_name_H-M   'P 1'
#
loop_
_entity.id
_entity.type
_entity.pdbx_description
1 polymer ?
#
loop_
_entity_poly.entity_id
_entity_poly.type
_entity_poly.pdbx_seq_one_letter_code
_entity_poly.pdbx_strand_id
1 'polypeptide(L)'
;MTQLGWFESFAVLNPNGLFPLAYAFGLAVSVLGVSAFRNWGAMLARRNLADSPELQDIVDSERGTVRFHGERLEIASEAEWAMTALAGRAAAQDVTLKVALVPGLAVWMDRRSFRRLLVELISRASADAACGHVLLTGCRHGGRVQIAVSHDGPPASREMLETALRSSIEIAALNGGRLEVNICTGQGATVLVRMPEPAAAPAP
;
A
#
# COMPACT_ATOMS: atom_id res chain seq x y z
N MET A 1 -5.04 -33.06 -19.85
CA MET A 1 -3.75 -33.77 -19.73
C MET A 1 -2.91 -33.39 -20.93
N THR A 2 -2.06 -32.36 -20.78
CA THR A 2 -1.02 -32.01 -21.74
C THR A 2 0.13 -31.37 -20.96
N GLN A 3 1.22 -32.10 -20.85
CA GLN A 3 2.54 -31.65 -20.40
C GLN A 3 3.29 -31.03 -21.58
N LEU A 4 4.13 -30.03 -21.28
CA LEU A 4 5.40 -29.62 -21.93
C LEU A 4 5.69 -28.22 -21.36
N GLY A 5 6.62 -28.04 -20.42
CA GLY A 5 8.08 -28.17 -20.61
C GLY A 5 8.63 -26.77 -20.95
N TRP A 6 9.89 -26.48 -20.59
CA TRP A 6 10.64 -25.22 -20.82
C TRP A 6 10.68 -24.21 -19.65
N PHE A 7 11.67 -24.36 -18.76
CA PHE A 7 12.80 -23.42 -18.69
C PHE A 7 13.99 -24.06 -17.97
N GLU A 8 15.14 -23.94 -18.61
CA GLU A 8 16.40 -24.63 -18.32
C GLU A 8 17.21 -23.93 -17.22
N SER A 9 17.86 -24.77 -16.41
CA SER A 9 19.24 -24.67 -15.90
C SER A 9 20.01 -23.36 -16.10
N PHE A 10 20.38 -22.73 -14.98
CA PHE A 10 21.68 -22.06 -14.85
C PHE A 10 22.27 -22.38 -13.47
N ALA A 11 22.98 -23.50 -13.39
CA ALA A 11 23.99 -23.75 -12.37
C ALA A 11 25.36 -23.48 -13.02
N VAL A 12 25.97 -22.34 -12.71
CA VAL A 12 27.40 -22.11 -12.93
C VAL A 12 28.08 -22.16 -11.57
N LEU A 13 28.70 -23.29 -11.30
CA LEU A 13 29.68 -23.49 -10.25
C LEU A 13 30.91 -22.62 -10.55
N ASN A 14 31.33 -21.80 -9.59
CA ASN A 14 32.67 -21.25 -9.56
C ASN A 14 33.41 -21.84 -8.34
N PRO A 15 34.22 -22.90 -8.50
CA PRO A 15 35.10 -23.40 -7.46
C PRO A 15 36.48 -22.73 -7.63
N ASN A 16 37.05 -22.23 -6.53
CA ASN A 16 38.41 -21.70 -6.41
C ASN A 16 38.59 -20.20 -6.70
N GLY A 17 38.24 -19.40 -5.70
CA GLY A 17 38.71 -18.02 -5.57
C GLY A 17 39.07 -17.72 -4.11
N LEU A 18 40.16 -18.31 -3.63
CA LEU A 18 40.86 -17.93 -2.41
C LEU A 18 41.20 -16.43 -2.44
N PHE A 19 40.53 -15.62 -1.61
CA PHE A 19 41.02 -14.30 -1.21
C PHE A 19 40.84 -14.10 0.30
N PRO A 20 41.83 -13.50 0.99
CA PRO A 20 42.06 -13.72 2.41
C PRO A 20 41.41 -12.67 3.33
N LEU A 21 41.02 -13.17 4.51
CA LEU A 21 41.10 -12.55 5.84
C LEU A 21 41.59 -11.09 5.90
N ALA A 22 40.68 -10.11 5.87
CA ALA A 22 40.95 -8.75 6.35
C ALA A 22 39.68 -7.93 6.62
N TYR A 23 38.72 -8.41 7.42
CA TYR A 23 37.71 -7.53 8.02
C TYR A 23 37.31 -8.04 9.40
N ALA A 24 38.22 -7.85 10.36
CA ALA A 24 37.97 -8.06 11.77
C ALA A 24 38.29 -6.77 12.51
N PHE A 25 37.45 -5.74 12.38
CA PHE A 25 37.32 -4.63 13.34
C PHE A 25 36.08 -3.81 12.97
N GLY A 26 35.02 -3.87 13.80
CA GLY A 26 33.87 -2.97 13.65
C GLY A 26 32.46 -3.56 13.86
N LEU A 27 32.28 -4.69 14.54
CA LEU A 27 30.94 -5.19 14.93
C LEU A 27 30.75 -5.05 16.44
N ALA A 28 30.57 -3.82 16.91
CA ALA A 28 30.20 -3.57 18.31
C ALA A 28 29.41 -2.26 18.50
N VAL A 29 28.54 -1.88 17.56
CA VAL A 29 27.47 -0.89 17.81
C VAL A 29 26.27 -1.28 16.94
N SER A 30 25.06 -1.13 17.48
CA SER A 30 23.78 -0.97 16.74
C SER A 30 22.78 -2.13 16.69
N VAL A 31 22.69 -3.01 17.69
CA VAL A 31 21.50 -3.91 17.81
C VAL A 31 20.40 -3.32 18.72
N LEU A 32 20.72 -2.31 19.54
CA LEU A 32 19.74 -1.68 20.46
C LEU A 32 19.11 -0.38 19.95
N GLY A 33 19.46 0.11 18.74
CA GLY A 33 18.96 1.39 18.21
C GLY A 33 17.81 1.31 17.20
N VAL A 34 17.62 0.15 16.54
CA VAL A 34 16.68 0.03 15.42
C VAL A 34 15.21 0.01 15.88
N SER A 35 14.93 -0.49 17.08
CA SER A 35 13.56 -0.53 17.62
C SER A 35 13.09 0.84 18.13
N ALA A 36 13.97 1.64 18.73
CA ALA A 36 13.63 2.97 19.23
C ALA A 36 13.39 3.99 18.09
N PHE A 37 14.10 3.86 16.96
CA PHE A 37 13.92 4.74 15.81
C PHE A 37 12.60 4.49 15.05
N ARG A 38 12.14 3.23 14.99
CA ARG A 38 10.81 2.87 14.42
C ARG A 38 9.64 3.53 15.15
N ASN A 39 9.72 3.68 16.46
CA ASN A 39 8.67 4.34 17.26
C ASN A 39 8.76 5.89 17.20
N TRP A 40 9.96 6.46 17.03
CA TRP A 40 10.14 7.92 16.94
C TRP A 40 9.53 8.49 15.65
N GLY A 41 9.65 7.79 14.52
CA GLY A 41 9.03 8.19 13.26
C GLY A 41 7.50 8.24 13.32
N ALA A 42 6.87 7.30 14.04
CA ALA A 42 5.42 7.30 14.25
C ALA A 42 4.94 8.48 15.09
N MET A 43 5.76 8.98 16.01
CA MET A 43 5.45 10.13 16.86
C MET A 43 5.61 11.47 16.13
N LEU A 44 6.62 11.62 15.27
CA LEU A 44 6.82 12.84 14.46
C LEU A 44 5.84 12.92 13.28
N ALA A 45 5.47 11.79 12.68
CA ALA A 45 4.47 11.76 11.62
C ALA A 45 3.05 12.14 12.11
N ARG A 46 2.77 12.10 13.41
CA ARG A 46 1.50 12.61 13.99
C ARG A 46 1.46 14.13 14.09
N ARG A 47 2.61 14.82 14.17
CA ARG A 47 2.63 16.29 14.32
C ARG A 47 2.33 17.04 13.03
N ASN A 48 2.80 16.56 11.88
CA ASN A 48 2.49 17.19 10.59
C ASN A 48 1.09 16.84 10.05
N LEU A 49 0.42 15.81 10.59
CA LEU A 49 -0.94 15.45 10.18
C LEU A 49 -1.99 16.41 10.74
N ALA A 50 -1.72 17.03 11.90
CA ALA A 50 -2.64 17.96 12.53
C ALA A 50 -2.76 19.30 11.78
N ASP A 51 -1.84 19.61 10.87
CA ASP A 51 -1.88 20.87 10.11
C ASP A 51 -2.45 20.73 8.69
N SER A 52 -2.84 19.53 8.26
CA SER A 52 -3.59 19.35 7.01
C SER A 52 -5.10 19.36 7.31
N PRO A 53 -5.81 20.48 7.06
CA PRO A 53 -7.24 20.58 7.34
C PRO A 53 -8.06 19.51 6.60
N GLU A 54 -7.57 19.03 5.46
CA GLU A 54 -8.22 17.98 4.66
C GLU A 54 -8.14 16.59 5.34
N LEU A 55 -7.10 16.32 6.13
CA LEU A 55 -6.98 15.07 6.90
C LEU A 55 -7.71 15.13 8.25
N GLN A 56 -7.91 16.33 8.82
CA GLN A 56 -8.70 16.53 10.03
C GLN A 56 -10.18 16.20 9.84
N ASP A 57 -10.78 16.56 8.70
CA ASP A 57 -12.19 16.27 8.39
C ASP A 57 -12.47 14.74 8.31
N ILE A 58 -11.43 13.94 8.01
CA ILE A 58 -11.51 12.48 7.99
C ILE A 58 -11.57 11.89 9.42
N VAL A 59 -10.94 12.54 10.40
CA VAL A 59 -10.85 12.07 11.80
C VAL A 59 -12.08 12.49 12.62
N ASP A 60 -12.65 13.66 12.36
CA ASP A 60 -13.80 14.18 13.12
C ASP A 60 -15.13 13.43 12.86
N SER A 61 -15.18 12.58 11.83
CA SER A 61 -16.38 11.82 11.45
C SER A 61 -16.70 10.63 12.39
N GLU A 62 -15.86 10.30 13.38
CA GLU A 62 -16.07 9.13 14.27
C GLU A 62 -17.16 9.33 15.36
N ARG A 63 -17.80 10.51 15.46
CA ARG A 63 -18.82 10.81 16.49
C ARG A 63 -20.23 11.07 15.98
N GLY A 64 -20.50 10.90 14.69
CA GLY A 64 -21.80 11.21 14.08
C GLY A 64 -22.39 10.10 13.21
N THR A 65 -23.70 10.15 12.97
CA THR A 65 -24.40 9.30 11.99
C THR A 65 -23.75 9.49 10.61
N VAL A 66 -22.94 8.53 10.17
CA VAL A 66 -22.27 8.58 8.87
C VAL A 66 -23.32 8.50 7.77
N ARG A 67 -23.53 9.60 7.05
CA ARG A 67 -24.36 9.63 5.84
C ARG A 67 -23.46 9.29 4.66
N PHE A 68 -23.71 8.15 4.02
CA PHE A 68 -23.01 7.76 2.81
C PHE A 68 -23.55 8.53 1.61
N HIS A 69 -22.70 9.32 0.94
CA HIS A 69 -23.03 9.96 -0.32
C HIS A 69 -22.30 9.23 -1.46
N GLY A 70 -22.90 8.13 -1.94
CA GLY A 70 -22.33 7.38 -3.04
C GLY A 70 -22.32 8.19 -4.33
N GLU A 71 -21.14 8.39 -4.91
CA GLU A 71 -20.96 9.01 -6.22
C GLU A 71 -20.05 8.14 -7.11
N ARG A 72 -20.05 8.41 -8.41
CA ARG A 72 -19.14 7.76 -9.35
C ARG A 72 -17.78 8.44 -9.28
N LEU A 73 -16.80 7.75 -8.72
CA LEU A 73 -15.43 8.25 -8.57
C LEU A 73 -14.53 7.70 -9.66
N GLU A 74 -13.73 8.57 -10.27
CA GLU A 74 -12.70 8.19 -11.23
C GLU A 74 -11.38 7.92 -10.48
N ILE A 75 -10.83 6.71 -10.66
CA ILE A 75 -9.77 6.22 -9.77
C ILE A 75 -8.46 6.97 -9.98
N ALA A 76 -8.16 7.40 -11.21
CA ALA A 76 -6.93 8.13 -11.48
C ALA A 76 -6.90 9.45 -10.71
N SER A 77 -7.98 10.23 -10.77
CA SER A 77 -8.11 11.50 -10.03
C SER A 77 -7.91 11.31 -8.51
N GLU A 78 -8.56 10.30 -7.93
CA GLU A 78 -8.49 10.06 -6.48
C GLU A 78 -7.14 9.47 -6.04
N ALA A 79 -6.50 8.67 -6.90
CA ALA A 79 -5.13 8.20 -6.71
C ALA A 79 -4.12 9.36 -6.76
N GLU A 80 -4.21 10.24 -7.76
CA GLU A 80 -3.34 11.41 -7.88
C GLU A 80 -3.44 12.32 -6.65
N TRP A 81 -4.66 12.55 -6.15
CA TRP A 81 -4.88 13.28 -4.91
C TRP A 81 -4.16 12.60 -3.73
N ALA A 82 -4.33 11.29 -3.54
CA ALA A 82 -3.71 10.56 -2.43
C ALA A 82 -2.18 10.55 -2.50
N MET A 83 -1.63 10.42 -3.71
CA MET A 83 -0.17 10.46 -3.96
C MET A 83 0.40 11.83 -3.63
N THR A 84 -0.29 12.90 -4.03
CA THR A 84 0.09 14.29 -3.71
C THR A 84 0.04 14.53 -2.21
N ALA A 85 -1.04 14.11 -1.54
CA ALA A 85 -1.21 14.25 -0.09
C ALA A 85 -0.11 13.53 0.71
N LEU A 86 0.45 12.45 0.18
CA LEU A 86 1.46 11.62 0.85
C LEU A 86 2.90 11.86 0.38
N ALA A 87 3.11 12.66 -0.66
CA ALA A 87 4.43 12.90 -1.26
C ALA A 87 5.47 13.38 -0.24
N GLY A 88 5.15 14.38 0.59
CA GLY A 88 6.08 14.91 1.60
C GLY A 88 6.44 13.88 2.68
N ARG A 89 5.49 13.03 3.07
CA ARG A 89 5.73 11.97 4.05
C ARG A 89 6.59 10.84 3.47
N ALA A 90 6.29 10.42 2.24
CA ALA A 90 7.08 9.41 1.55
C ALA A 90 8.52 9.87 1.34
N ALA A 91 8.71 11.13 0.92
CA ALA A 91 10.03 11.73 0.78
C ALA A 91 10.82 11.75 2.11
N ALA A 92 10.17 12.06 3.24
CA ALA A 92 10.80 12.01 4.56
C ALA A 92 11.19 10.59 5.03
N GLN A 93 10.74 9.54 4.34
CA GLN A 93 11.05 8.13 4.60
C GLN A 93 11.92 7.51 3.49
N ASP A 94 12.43 8.32 2.56
CA ASP A 94 13.14 7.89 1.35
C ASP A 94 12.33 6.87 0.51
N VAL A 95 11.00 7.00 0.50
CA VAL A 95 10.09 6.13 -0.24
C VAL A 95 9.72 6.76 -1.58
N THR A 96 9.85 6.01 -2.66
CA THR A 96 9.37 6.41 -3.98
C THR A 96 7.96 5.87 -4.23
N LEU A 97 6.99 6.76 -4.44
CA LEU A 97 5.63 6.40 -4.80
C LEU A 97 5.47 6.32 -6.33
N LYS A 98 4.85 5.25 -6.84
CA LYS A 98 4.53 5.05 -8.27
C LYS A 98 3.06 4.69 -8.46
N VAL A 99 2.50 5.05 -9.61
CA VAL A 99 1.12 4.75 -9.99
C VAL A 99 1.05 4.16 -11.40
N ALA A 100 0.23 3.11 -11.57
CA ALA A 100 -0.02 2.46 -12.85
C ALA A 100 -1.50 2.02 -12.93
N LEU A 101 -2.36 2.88 -13.47
CA LEU A 101 -3.81 2.66 -13.55
C LEU A 101 -4.25 2.54 -15.00
N VAL A 102 -5.19 1.62 -15.28
CA VAL A 102 -5.90 1.60 -16.56
C VAL A 102 -6.80 2.86 -16.65
N PRO A 103 -6.81 3.59 -17.77
CA PRO A 103 -7.70 4.74 -17.93
C PRO A 103 -9.19 4.39 -17.82
N GLY A 104 -10.00 5.31 -17.29
CA GLY A 104 -11.46 5.16 -17.22
C GLY A 104 -11.95 4.13 -16.19
N LEU A 105 -11.11 3.76 -15.22
CA LEU A 105 -11.56 3.01 -14.05
C LEU A 105 -12.39 3.90 -13.14
N ALA A 106 -13.52 3.38 -12.67
CA ALA A 106 -14.39 4.10 -11.76
C ALA A 106 -15.03 3.17 -10.72
N VAL A 107 -15.38 3.69 -9.56
CA VAL A 107 -16.09 2.99 -8.47
C VAL A 107 -17.31 3.80 -8.03
N TRP A 108 -18.33 3.15 -7.47
CA TRP A 108 -19.44 3.83 -6.81
C TRP A 108 -19.20 3.82 -5.30
N MET A 109 -18.79 4.97 -4.75
CA MET A 109 -18.38 5.07 -3.35
C MET A 109 -18.47 6.53 -2.88
N ASP A 110 -18.59 6.72 -1.58
CA ASP A 110 -18.39 8.04 -0.97
C ASP A 110 -16.92 8.49 -1.12
N ARG A 111 -16.70 9.69 -1.65
CA ARG A 111 -15.34 10.20 -1.95
C ARG A 111 -14.45 10.26 -0.72
N ARG A 112 -14.98 10.72 0.42
CA ARG A 112 -14.20 10.84 1.66
C ARG A 112 -13.75 9.45 2.13
N SER A 113 -14.65 8.48 2.07
CA SER A 113 -14.39 7.09 2.41
C SER A 113 -13.35 6.47 1.48
N PHE A 114 -13.43 6.72 0.17
CA PHE A 114 -12.46 6.22 -0.80
C PHE A 114 -11.08 6.85 -0.63
N ARG A 115 -11.01 8.16 -0.41
CA ARG A 115 -9.77 8.88 -0.09
C ARG A 115 -9.13 8.36 1.20
N ARG A 116 -9.91 8.18 2.27
CA ARG A 116 -9.45 7.59 3.54
C ARG A 116 -8.84 6.21 3.30
N LEU A 117 -9.53 5.36 2.53
CA LEU A 117 -9.04 4.04 2.16
C LEU A 117 -7.68 4.13 1.44
N LEU A 118 -7.57 4.93 0.37
CA LEU A 118 -6.30 5.07 -0.37
C LEU A 118 -5.17 5.60 0.51
N VAL A 119 -5.43 6.62 1.32
CA VAL A 119 -4.43 7.21 2.22
C VAL A 119 -3.96 6.20 3.26
N GLU A 120 -4.86 5.42 3.85
CA GLU A 120 -4.52 4.39 4.84
C GLU A 120 -3.64 3.31 4.21
N LEU A 121 -4.01 2.80 3.03
CA LEU A 121 -3.25 1.76 2.32
C LEU A 121 -1.85 2.24 1.93
N ILE A 122 -1.74 3.41 1.30
CA ILE A 122 -0.46 3.95 0.83
C ILE A 122 0.41 4.34 2.02
N SER A 123 -0.15 4.99 3.05
CA SER A 123 0.61 5.34 4.26
C SER A 123 1.17 4.12 4.96
N ARG A 124 0.39 3.04 5.03
CA ARG A 124 0.83 1.78 5.61
C ARG A 124 1.95 1.15 4.79
N ALA A 125 1.77 1.07 3.47
CA ALA A 125 2.79 0.56 2.55
C ALA A 125 4.09 1.36 2.66
N SER A 126 4.05 2.69 2.68
CA SER A 126 5.24 3.54 2.83
C SER A 126 5.95 3.33 4.16
N ALA A 127 5.20 3.13 5.25
CA ALA A 127 5.80 2.86 6.55
C ALA A 127 6.54 1.52 6.60
N ASP A 128 6.06 0.51 5.86
CA ASP A 128 6.68 -0.80 5.76
C ASP A 128 7.84 -0.82 4.73
N ALA A 129 7.86 0.13 3.78
CA ALA A 129 8.81 0.26 2.68
C ALA A 129 9.93 1.27 2.88
N ALA A 130 10.41 1.49 4.12
CA ALA A 130 11.45 2.48 4.40
C ALA A 130 12.65 2.32 3.44
N CYS A 131 13.02 3.42 2.76
CA CYS A 131 14.03 3.46 1.70
C CYS A 131 13.73 2.62 0.44
N GLY A 132 12.45 2.35 0.14
CA GLY A 132 12.01 1.47 -0.95
C GLY A 132 10.98 2.09 -1.89
N HIS A 133 10.14 1.22 -2.47
CA HIS A 133 9.14 1.58 -3.46
C HIS A 133 7.74 1.18 -3.01
N VAL A 134 6.78 2.07 -3.26
CA VAL A 134 5.34 1.76 -3.18
C VAL A 134 4.73 1.94 -4.56
N LEU A 135 3.98 0.93 -5.01
CA LEU A 135 3.31 0.91 -6.30
C LEU A 135 1.80 0.76 -6.10
N LEU A 136 1.04 1.75 -6.54
CA LEU A 136 -0.41 1.69 -6.70
C LEU A 136 -0.76 1.25 -8.12
N THR A 137 -1.46 0.15 -8.27
CA THR A 137 -1.96 -0.35 -9.56
C THR A 137 -3.47 -0.49 -9.56
N GLY A 138 -4.06 -0.52 -10.76
CA GLY A 138 -5.50 -0.63 -10.91
C GLY A 138 -5.91 -1.20 -12.26
N CYS A 139 -6.85 -2.15 -12.26
CA CYS A 139 -7.37 -2.77 -13.48
C CYS A 139 -8.83 -3.24 -13.31
N ARG A 140 -9.46 -3.67 -14.41
CA ARG A 140 -10.75 -4.38 -14.40
C ARG A 140 -10.49 -5.88 -14.38
N HIS A 141 -11.17 -6.61 -13.50
CA HIS A 141 -11.07 -8.06 -13.43
C HIS A 141 -12.39 -8.67 -12.94
N GLY A 142 -13.04 -9.48 -13.78
CA GLY A 142 -14.26 -10.21 -13.40
C GLY A 142 -15.45 -9.30 -13.02
N GLY A 143 -15.69 -8.23 -13.79
CA GLY A 143 -16.77 -7.25 -13.50
C GLY A 143 -16.54 -6.44 -12.23
N ARG A 144 -15.30 -6.39 -11.75
CA ARG A 144 -14.88 -5.63 -10.59
C ARG A 144 -13.70 -4.75 -10.95
N VAL A 145 -13.58 -3.65 -10.23
CA VAL A 145 -12.36 -2.86 -10.19
C VAL A 145 -11.44 -3.46 -9.14
N GLN A 146 -10.21 -3.75 -9.53
CA GLN A 146 -9.16 -4.24 -8.65
C GLN A 146 -8.10 -3.15 -8.51
N ILE A 147 -7.86 -2.69 -7.28
CA ILE A 147 -6.81 -1.74 -6.91
C ILE A 147 -5.80 -2.52 -6.06
N ALA A 148 -4.51 -2.43 -6.37
CA ALA A 148 -3.48 -3.09 -5.58
C ALA A 148 -2.43 -2.08 -5.12
N VAL A 149 -2.10 -2.08 -3.83
CA VAL A 149 -0.99 -1.33 -3.26
C VAL A 149 0.09 -2.33 -2.88
N SER A 150 1.23 -2.25 -3.54
CA SER A 150 2.38 -3.14 -3.29
C SER A 150 3.56 -2.34 -2.75
N HIS A 151 4.37 -2.98 -1.90
CA HIS A 151 5.64 -2.44 -1.46
C HIS A 151 6.71 -3.52 -1.39
N ASP A 152 7.98 -3.11 -1.38
CA ASP A 152 9.16 -3.98 -1.37
C ASP A 152 9.84 -4.13 0.00
N GLY A 153 9.40 -3.38 1.01
CA GLY A 153 9.93 -3.51 2.37
C GLY A 153 9.57 -4.83 3.08
N PRO A 154 10.26 -5.18 4.19
CA PRO A 154 10.08 -6.45 4.88
C PRO A 154 8.63 -6.59 5.36
N PRO A 155 7.90 -7.64 4.94
CA PRO A 155 6.49 -7.74 5.26
C PRO A 155 6.31 -7.97 6.77
N ALA A 156 5.34 -7.26 7.36
CA ALA A 156 4.79 -7.66 8.65
C ALA A 156 4.15 -9.05 8.52
N SER A 157 3.89 -9.73 9.65
CA SER A 157 3.05 -10.93 9.59
C SER A 157 1.68 -10.56 9.03
N ARG A 158 1.03 -11.53 8.37
CA ARG A 158 -0.32 -11.34 7.80
C ARG A 158 -1.30 -10.80 8.82
N GLU A 159 -1.30 -11.39 10.01
CA GLU A 159 -2.19 -11.01 11.11
C GLU A 159 -1.97 -9.56 11.56
N MET A 160 -0.71 -9.11 11.65
CA MET A 160 -0.39 -7.73 12.00
C MET A 160 -0.86 -6.75 10.92
N LEU A 161 -0.67 -7.11 9.64
CA LEU A 161 -1.08 -6.26 8.54
C LEU A 161 -2.61 -6.19 8.43
N GLU A 162 -3.32 -7.31 8.55
CA GLU A 162 -4.78 -7.35 8.60
C GLU A 162 -5.35 -6.58 9.80
N THR A 163 -4.71 -6.68 10.97
CA THR A 163 -5.09 -5.88 12.15
C THR A 163 -4.90 -4.39 11.90
N ALA A 164 -3.78 -3.99 11.29
CA ALA A 164 -3.50 -2.61 10.94
C ALA A 164 -4.46 -2.04 9.88
N LEU A 165 -5.04 -2.91 9.04
CA LEU A 165 -5.95 -2.55 7.95
C LEU A 165 -7.43 -2.77 8.28
N ARG A 166 -7.77 -2.98 9.56
CA ARG A 166 -9.16 -3.28 9.95
C ARG A 166 -10.15 -2.21 9.50
N SER A 167 -9.82 -0.92 9.63
CA SER A 167 -10.68 0.17 9.18
C SER A 167 -10.87 0.16 7.66
N SER A 168 -9.78 -0.04 6.92
CA SER A 168 -9.84 -0.23 5.45
C SER A 168 -10.69 -1.42 5.01
N ILE A 169 -10.62 -2.56 5.73
CA ILE A 169 -11.45 -3.75 5.46
C ILE A 169 -12.93 -3.42 5.65
N GLU A 170 -13.28 -2.74 6.74
CA GLU A 170 -14.66 -2.31 7.04
C GLU A 170 -15.18 -1.33 5.98
N ILE A 171 -14.38 -0.31 5.61
CA ILE A 171 -14.71 0.65 4.56
C ILE A 171 -14.98 -0.05 3.22
N ALA A 172 -14.10 -0.99 2.82
CA ALA A 172 -14.29 -1.75 1.59
C ALA A 172 -15.58 -2.59 1.65
N ALA A 173 -15.82 -3.30 2.77
CA ALA A 173 -16.99 -4.14 2.95
C ALA A 173 -18.31 -3.36 2.91
N LEU A 174 -18.36 -2.19 3.55
CA LEU A 174 -19.53 -1.29 3.53
C LEU A 174 -19.90 -0.82 2.13
N ASN A 175 -18.94 -0.81 1.20
CA ASN A 175 -19.13 -0.42 -0.20
C ASN A 175 -19.24 -1.64 -1.14
N GLY A 176 -19.56 -2.83 -0.59
CA GLY A 176 -19.71 -4.07 -1.37
C GLY A 176 -18.41 -4.64 -1.93
N GLY A 177 -17.27 -4.12 -1.46
CA GLY A 177 -15.94 -4.56 -1.84
C GLY A 177 -15.38 -5.63 -0.90
N ARG A 178 -14.12 -6.01 -1.17
CA ARG A 178 -13.31 -6.85 -0.28
C ARG A 178 -11.85 -6.42 -0.35
N LEU A 179 -11.12 -6.66 0.74
CA LEU A 179 -9.69 -6.43 0.84
C LEU A 179 -8.99 -7.76 1.11
N GLU A 180 -7.92 -8.04 0.37
CA GLU A 180 -7.09 -9.23 0.51
C GLU A 180 -5.63 -8.82 0.72
N VAL A 181 -4.92 -9.55 1.57
CA VAL A 181 -3.50 -9.33 1.86
C VAL A 181 -2.69 -10.50 1.32
N ASN A 182 -1.72 -10.20 0.46
CA ASN A 182 -0.76 -11.17 -0.06
C ASN A 182 0.64 -10.78 0.41
N ILE A 183 1.35 -11.72 1.04
CA ILE A 183 2.71 -11.49 1.53
C ILE A 183 3.66 -12.41 0.77
N CYS A 184 4.74 -11.83 0.27
CA CYS A 184 5.83 -12.56 -0.36
C CYS A 184 7.10 -12.32 0.47
N THR A 185 7.52 -13.32 1.23
CA THR A 185 8.71 -13.22 2.09
C THR A 185 9.94 -12.82 1.26
N GLY A 186 10.59 -11.72 1.64
CA GLY A 186 11.75 -11.17 0.93
C GLY A 186 11.43 -10.33 -0.30
N GLN A 187 10.16 -10.17 -0.67
CA GLN A 187 9.70 -9.34 -1.79
C GLN A 187 8.69 -8.25 -1.37
N GLY A 188 8.16 -8.36 -0.16
CA GLY A 188 7.27 -7.39 0.47
C GLY A 188 5.82 -7.87 0.55
N ALA A 189 4.87 -6.94 0.42
CA ALA A 189 3.44 -7.26 0.51
C ALA A 189 2.61 -6.49 -0.51
N THR A 190 1.50 -7.10 -0.91
CA THR A 190 0.49 -6.51 -1.77
C THR A 190 -0.85 -6.56 -1.06
N VAL A 191 -1.46 -5.39 -0.87
CA VAL A 191 -2.84 -5.24 -0.43
C VAL A 191 -3.73 -5.04 -1.65
N LEU A 192 -4.74 -5.87 -1.79
CA LEU A 192 -5.64 -5.90 -2.93
C LEU A 192 -7.05 -5.49 -2.49
N VAL A 193 -7.58 -4.41 -3.04
CA VAL A 193 -8.96 -3.99 -2.88
C VAL A 193 -9.73 -4.33 -4.15
N ARG A 194 -10.87 -5.02 -4.00
CA ARG A 194 -11.79 -5.34 -5.09
C ARG A 194 -13.12 -4.67 -4.83
N MET A 195 -13.48 -3.73 -5.68
CA MET A 195 -14.73 -2.97 -5.61
C MET A 195 -15.67 -3.38 -6.75
N PRO A 196 -17.00 -3.34 -6.53
CA PRO A 196 -17.94 -3.52 -7.62
C PRO A 196 -17.74 -2.41 -8.67
N GLU A 197 -17.80 -2.80 -9.94
CA GLU A 197 -17.83 -1.81 -11.01
C GLU A 197 -19.18 -1.06 -10.98
N PRO A 198 -19.20 0.28 -11.14
CA PRO A 198 -20.45 1.00 -11.26
C PRO A 198 -21.17 0.49 -12.49
N ALA A 199 -22.45 0.12 -12.35
CA ALA A 199 -23.28 -0.26 -13.48
C ALA A 199 -23.12 0.79 -14.58
N ALA A 200 -22.83 0.36 -15.81
CA ALA A 200 -22.78 1.26 -16.94
C ALA A 200 -24.10 2.04 -16.95
N ALA A 201 -24.02 3.37 -16.94
CA ALA A 201 -25.22 4.18 -17.12
C ALA A 201 -25.89 3.69 -18.42
N PRO A 202 -27.22 3.46 -18.42
CA PRO A 202 -27.90 3.08 -19.66
C PRO A 202 -27.56 4.12 -20.72
N ALA A 203 -27.12 3.66 -21.89
CA ALA A 203 -26.88 4.55 -23.02
C ALA A 203 -28.18 5.33 -23.29
N PRO A 204 -28.10 6.66 -23.49
CA PRO A 204 -29.27 7.52 -23.71
C PRO A 204 -30.06 7.13 -24.96
#